data_AF-A0A1Y1MBB9-F1
#
_entry.id   AF-A0A1Y1MBB9-F1
#
_cell.length_a   1.000
_cell.length_b   1.000
_cell.length_c   1.000
_cell.angle_alpha   90.00
_cell.angle_beta   90.00
_cell.angle_gamma   90.00
#
_symmetry.space_group_name_H-M   'P 1'
#
loop_
_entity.id
_entity.type
_entity.pdbx_description
1 polymer ?
#
loop_
_entity_poly.entity_id
_entity_poly.type
_entity_poly.pdbx_seq_one_letter_code
_entity_poly.pdbx_strand_id
1 'polypeptide(L)'
;TAAERAKRTLSSGTEATLEIDALFDGIDFYTKISRARFEELCSDLFRGTLQPVEKALADAKMDKGSIHDVVLVGGSTRIPKIQSLLQNYFCGKPLNLSINPDEAVAYGAAVQAAVLSGDTSDKIQ
;
A
#
# COMPACT_ATOMS: atom_id res chain seq x y z
N THR A 1 -8.06 0.60 -18.35
CA THR A 1 -7.75 1.22 -17.04
C THR A 1 -8.95 1.33 -16.09
N ALA A 2 -10.15 0.83 -16.43
CA ALA A 2 -11.33 0.90 -15.56
C ALA A 2 -11.15 0.15 -14.22
N ALA A 3 -10.57 -1.06 -14.25
CA ALA A 3 -10.29 -1.83 -13.03
C ALA A 3 -9.28 -1.13 -12.08
N GLU A 4 -8.28 -0.45 -12.62
CA GLU A 4 -7.32 0.32 -11.82
C GLU A 4 -8.00 1.50 -11.12
N ARG A 5 -8.86 2.24 -11.84
CA ARG A 5 -9.66 3.33 -11.27
C ARG A 5 -10.60 2.81 -10.19
N ALA A 6 -11.31 1.71 -10.46
CA ALA A 6 -12.17 1.05 -9.48
C ALA A 6 -11.38 0.67 -8.22
N LYS A 7 -10.20 0.05 -8.36
CA LYS A 7 -9.31 -0.28 -7.23
C LYS A 7 -8.96 0.96 -6.41
N ARG A 8 -8.56 2.06 -7.06
CA ARG A 8 -8.23 3.33 -6.37
C ARG A 8 -9.44 3.89 -5.63
N THR A 9 -10.62 3.87 -6.25
CA THR A 9 -11.88 4.29 -5.61
C THR A 9 -12.21 3.41 -4.40
N LEU A 10 -12.02 2.09 -4.49
CA LEU A 10 -12.26 1.16 -3.40
C LEU A 10 -11.29 1.34 -2.21
N SER A 11 -10.13 1.97 -2.42
CA SER A 11 -9.23 2.32 -1.30
C SER A 11 -9.82 3.39 -0.37
N SER A 12 -10.76 4.22 -0.85
CA SER A 12 -11.43 5.24 -0.03
C SER A 12 -12.93 4.98 0.16
N GLY A 13 -13.63 4.49 -0.87
CA GLY A 13 -15.04 4.13 -0.87
C GLY A 13 -15.33 2.64 -0.71
N THR A 14 -16.57 2.29 -0.39
CA THR A 14 -17.02 0.90 -0.18
C THR A 14 -17.56 0.22 -1.45
N GLU A 15 -17.81 0.98 -2.51
CA GLU A 15 -18.30 0.52 -3.81
C GLU A 15 -17.65 1.33 -4.93
N ALA A 16 -17.48 0.72 -6.11
CA ALA A 16 -17.08 1.38 -7.35
C ALA A 16 -17.93 0.87 -8.52
N THR A 17 -18.36 1.78 -9.38
CA THR A 17 -19.04 1.46 -10.65
C THR A 17 -18.02 1.42 -11.79
N LEU A 18 -18.13 0.44 -12.66
CA LEU A 18 -17.36 0.33 -13.90
C LEU A 18 -18.33 0.47 -15.08
N GLU A 19 -18.03 1.44 -15.92
CA GLU A 19 -18.79 1.75 -17.13
C GLU A 19 -17.76 1.80 -18.27
N ILE A 20 -17.94 0.93 -19.27
CA ILE A 20 -17.05 0.81 -20.42
C ILE A 20 -17.91 0.66 -21.68
N ASP A 21 -17.89 1.68 -22.52
CA ASP A 21 -18.61 1.67 -23.80
C ASP A 21 -18.00 0.65 -24.76
N ALA A 22 -18.86 -0.06 -25.48
CA ALA A 22 -18.50 -1.05 -26.51
C ALA A 22 -17.35 -1.99 -26.10
N LEU A 23 -17.41 -2.56 -24.89
CA LEU A 23 -16.37 -3.44 -24.37
C LEU A 23 -16.10 -4.63 -25.30
N PHE A 24 -17.16 -5.22 -25.86
CA PHE A 24 -17.04 -6.35 -26.79
C PHE A 24 -18.21 -6.36 -27.78
N ASP A 25 -17.94 -6.51 -29.08
CA ASP A 25 -18.93 -6.54 -30.17
C ASP A 25 -19.95 -5.38 -30.15
N GLY A 26 -19.50 -4.17 -29.76
CA GLY A 26 -20.37 -3.00 -29.65
C GLY A 26 -21.30 -3.01 -28.44
N ILE A 27 -21.13 -3.98 -27.53
CA ILE A 27 -21.91 -4.11 -26.30
C ILE A 27 -21.21 -3.37 -25.16
N ASP A 28 -21.92 -2.43 -24.54
CA ASP A 28 -21.46 -1.71 -23.36
C ASP A 28 -21.38 -2.64 -22.15
N PHE A 29 -20.41 -2.39 -21.28
CA PHE A 29 -20.24 -3.10 -20.02
C PHE A 29 -20.48 -2.17 -18.85
N TYR A 30 -21.51 -2.48 -18.07
CA TYR A 30 -21.85 -1.81 -16.84
C TYR A 30 -21.85 -2.79 -15.69
N THR A 31 -21.08 -2.53 -14.64
CA THR A 31 -21.10 -3.34 -13.42
C THR A 31 -20.74 -2.52 -12.19
N LYS A 32 -21.01 -3.08 -11.02
CA LYS A 32 -20.59 -2.54 -9.73
C LYS A 32 -19.81 -3.57 -8.96
N ILE A 33 -18.79 -3.13 -8.23
CA ILE A 33 -17.98 -3.96 -7.36
C ILE A 33 -17.88 -3.32 -5.99
N SER A 34 -18.12 -4.11 -4.94
CA SER A 34 -17.92 -3.68 -3.56
C SER A 34 -16.48 -3.92 -3.10
N ARG A 35 -16.04 -3.15 -2.10
CA ARG A 35 -14.74 -3.36 -1.44
C ARG A 35 -14.64 -4.77 -0.88
N ALA A 36 -15.71 -5.27 -0.27
CA ALA A 36 -15.76 -6.62 0.27
C ALA A 36 -15.49 -7.67 -0.81
N ARG A 37 -16.11 -7.54 -1.99
CA ARG A 37 -15.87 -8.45 -3.12
C ARG A 37 -14.44 -8.35 -3.65
N PHE A 38 -13.89 -7.14 -3.76
CA PHE A 38 -12.50 -6.95 -4.14
C PHE A 38 -11.53 -7.60 -3.14
N GLU A 39 -11.76 -7.42 -1.83
CA GLU A 39 -10.93 -8.02 -0.78
C GLU A 39 -11.03 -9.54 -0.75
N GLU A 40 -12.20 -10.10 -1.05
CA GLU A 40 -12.39 -11.54 -1.20
C GLU A 40 -11.60 -12.10 -2.39
N LEU A 41 -11.71 -11.46 -3.56
CA LEU A 41 -11.01 -11.85 -4.80
C LEU A 41 -9.49 -11.81 -4.69
N CYS A 42 -8.95 -10.96 -3.80
CA CYS A 42 -7.51 -10.82 -3.59
C CYS A 42 -7.05 -11.35 -2.21
N SER A 43 -7.89 -12.12 -1.51
CA SER A 43 -7.66 -12.49 -0.12
C SER A 43 -6.39 -13.30 0.10
N ASP A 44 -6.05 -14.19 -0.83
CA ASP A 44 -4.82 -14.98 -0.88
C ASP A 44 -3.60 -14.09 -1.10
N LEU A 45 -3.66 -13.19 -2.08
CA LEU A 45 -2.57 -12.25 -2.40
C LEU A 45 -2.28 -11.31 -1.23
N PHE A 46 -3.31 -10.79 -0.57
CA PHE A 46 -3.16 -9.91 0.59
C PHE A 46 -2.59 -10.63 1.80
N ARG A 47 -2.94 -11.90 2.03
CA ARG A 47 -2.32 -12.70 3.09
C ARG A 47 -0.87 -13.03 2.75
N GLY A 48 -0.57 -13.29 1.48
CA GLY A 48 0.78 -13.55 0.98
C GLY A 48 1.77 -12.42 1.29
N THR A 49 1.30 -11.17 1.44
CA THR A 49 2.20 -10.05 1.79
C THR A 49 2.78 -10.13 3.19
N LEU A 50 2.24 -10.97 4.08
CA LEU A 50 2.81 -11.17 5.43
C LEU A 50 4.01 -12.11 5.43
N GLN A 51 4.15 -13.00 4.44
CA GLN A 51 5.28 -13.95 4.38
C GLN A 51 6.64 -13.25 4.25
N PRO A 52 6.81 -12.22 3.39
CA PRO A 52 8.05 -11.44 3.37
C PRO A 52 8.34 -10.70 4.68
N VAL A 53 7.31 -10.26 5.41
CA VAL A 53 7.46 -9.58 6.71
C VAL A 53 7.97 -10.56 7.76
N GLU A 54 7.38 -11.74 7.84
CA GLU A 54 7.83 -12.83 8.73
C GLU A 54 9.28 -13.23 8.43
N LYS A 55 9.61 -13.38 7.14
CA LYS A 55 10.97 -13.71 6.70
C LYS A 55 11.97 -12.62 7.11
N ALA A 56 11.63 -11.34 6.90
CA ALA A 56 12.52 -10.23 7.27
C ALA A 56 12.78 -10.18 8.78
N LEU A 57 11.76 -10.44 9.61
CA LEU A 57 11.92 -10.53 11.06
C LEU A 57 12.79 -11.72 11.48
N ALA A 58 12.59 -12.89 10.85
CA ALA A 58 13.38 -14.08 11.11
C ALA A 58 14.86 -13.86 10.74
N ASP A 59 15.13 -13.29 9.58
CA ASP A 59 16.48 -12.96 9.10
C ASP A 59 17.17 -11.95 10.02
N ALA A 60 16.41 -10.97 10.54
CA ALA A 60 16.89 -10.00 11.53
C ALA A 60 17.00 -10.56 12.97
N LYS A 61 16.48 -11.76 13.23
CA LYS A 61 16.35 -12.36 14.57
C LYS A 61 15.60 -11.46 15.57
N MET A 62 14.58 -10.77 15.09
CA MET A 62 13.76 -9.86 15.88
C MET A 62 12.36 -10.41 16.10
N ASP A 63 11.83 -10.21 17.31
CA ASP A 63 10.41 -10.42 17.55
C ASP A 63 9.60 -9.25 16.99
N LYS A 64 8.36 -9.52 16.57
CA LYS A 64 7.42 -8.49 16.09
C LYS A 64 7.19 -7.36 17.09
N GLY A 65 7.28 -7.63 18.40
CA GLY A 65 7.15 -6.64 19.47
C GLY A 65 8.33 -5.68 19.56
N SER A 66 9.50 -6.05 19.03
CA SER A 66 10.70 -5.22 18.99
C SER A 66 10.67 -4.17 17.88
N ILE A 67 9.71 -4.23 16.97
CA ILE A 67 9.54 -3.23 15.91
C ILE A 67 8.93 -1.98 16.50
N HIS A 68 9.62 -0.84 16.40
CA HIS A 68 9.21 0.44 16.98
C HIS A 68 8.24 1.21 16.09
N ASP A 69 8.41 1.16 14.78
CA ASP A 69 7.59 1.85 13.79
C ASP A 69 7.38 0.99 12.56
N VAL A 70 6.21 1.14 11.94
CA VAL A 70 5.87 0.48 10.67
C VAL A 70 5.51 1.57 9.67
N VAL A 71 6.42 1.86 8.74
CA VAL A 71 6.24 2.88 7.70
C VAL A 71 5.68 2.22 6.44
N LEU A 72 4.60 2.77 5.88
CA LEU A 72 4.00 2.29 4.65
C LEU A 72 4.52 3.07 3.44
N VAL A 73 5.01 2.35 2.44
CA VAL A 73 5.55 2.93 1.20
C VAL A 73 4.95 2.23 -0.02
N GLY A 74 4.60 3.01 -1.04
CA GLY A 74 3.97 2.58 -2.29
C GLY A 74 2.44 2.62 -2.26
N GLY A 75 1.82 3.08 -3.35
CA GLY A 75 0.38 3.38 -3.39
C GLY A 75 -0.58 2.21 -3.08
N SER A 76 -0.17 0.95 -3.27
CA SER A 76 -1.01 -0.20 -2.89
C SER A 76 -1.17 -0.36 -1.36
N THR A 77 -0.31 0.26 -0.56
CA THR A 77 -0.45 0.31 0.91
C THR A 77 -1.64 1.16 1.36
N ARG A 78 -2.25 1.93 0.46
CA ARG A 78 -3.50 2.68 0.71
C ARG A 78 -4.73 1.76 0.82
N ILE A 79 -4.62 0.48 0.45
CA ILE A 79 -5.71 -0.49 0.54
C ILE A 79 -6.01 -0.77 2.03
N PRO A 80 -7.24 -0.51 2.52
CA PRO A 80 -7.57 -0.67 3.95
C PRO A 80 -7.31 -2.09 4.48
N LYS A 81 -7.55 -3.12 3.65
CA LYS A 81 -7.29 -4.50 4.04
C LYS A 81 -5.82 -4.80 4.33
N ILE A 82 -4.91 -4.24 3.54
CA ILE A 82 -3.46 -4.39 3.74
C ILE A 82 -3.04 -3.74 5.07
N GLN A 83 -3.54 -2.53 5.32
CA GLN A 83 -3.28 -1.83 6.58
C GLN A 83 -3.81 -2.61 7.79
N SER A 84 -5.04 -3.11 7.71
CA SER A 84 -5.64 -3.92 8.78
C SER A 84 -4.85 -5.21 9.03
N LEU A 85 -4.41 -5.91 7.98
CA LEU A 85 -3.59 -7.12 8.11
C LEU A 85 -2.25 -6.82 8.80
N LEU A 86 -1.55 -5.77 8.39
CA LEU A 86 -0.29 -5.36 9.01
C LEU A 86 -0.49 -4.91 10.47
N GLN A 87 -1.50 -4.09 10.74
CA GLN A 87 -1.80 -3.64 12.10
C GLN A 87 -2.11 -4.83 13.01
N ASN A 88 -2.92 -5.78 12.56
CA ASN A 88 -3.22 -6.99 13.31
C ASN A 88 -1.98 -7.86 13.52
N TYR A 89 -1.12 -7.98 12.51
CA TYR A 89 0.13 -8.73 12.59
C TYR A 89 1.07 -8.16 13.67
N PHE A 90 1.18 -6.84 13.73
CA PHE A 90 1.94 -6.10 14.76
C PHE A 90 1.11 -5.82 16.03
N CYS A 91 0.18 -6.71 16.40
CA CYS A 91 -0.57 -6.66 17.67
C CYS A 91 -1.33 -5.32 17.91
N GLY A 92 -1.91 -4.74 16.86
CA GLY A 92 -2.69 -3.51 16.94
C GLY A 92 -1.86 -2.22 16.83
N LYS A 93 -0.55 -2.33 16.63
CA LYS A 93 0.36 -1.18 16.55
C LYS A 93 -0.09 -0.16 15.49
N PRO A 94 -0.15 1.14 15.81
CA PRO A 94 -0.48 2.16 14.82
C PRO A 94 0.56 2.17 13.69
N LEU A 95 0.06 2.22 12.45
CA LEU A 95 0.91 2.35 11.26
C LEU A 95 1.30 3.82 11.07
N ASN A 96 2.54 4.06 10.65
CA ASN A 96 3.01 5.40 10.38
C ASN A 96 2.54 5.87 9.00
N LEU A 97 1.67 6.87 9.00
CA LEU A 97 1.07 7.49 7.82
C LEU A 97 1.52 8.97 7.63
N SER A 98 2.55 9.42 8.36
CA SER A 98 3.00 10.82 8.30
C SER A 98 3.75 11.15 7.00
N ILE A 99 4.25 10.12 6.30
CA ILE A 99 4.98 10.25 5.04
C ILE A 99 4.06 9.89 3.89
N ASN A 100 4.11 10.67 2.80
CA ASN A 100 3.40 10.33 1.58
C ASN A 100 4.01 9.04 0.97
N PRO A 101 3.25 7.93 0.88
CA PRO A 101 3.79 6.64 0.48
C PRO A 101 4.30 6.63 -0.97
N ASP A 102 3.81 7.53 -1.82
CA ASP A 102 4.20 7.60 -3.23
C ASP A 102 5.48 8.44 -3.45
N GLU A 103 5.87 9.25 -2.46
CA GLU A 103 7.01 10.18 -2.54
C GLU A 103 8.17 9.76 -1.63
N ALA A 104 7.91 8.94 -0.60
CA ALA A 104 8.88 8.55 0.42
C ALA A 104 10.23 8.08 -0.15
N VAL A 105 10.18 7.26 -1.21
CA VAL A 105 11.39 6.70 -1.85
C VAL A 105 12.19 7.79 -2.55
N ALA A 106 11.53 8.64 -3.34
CA ALA A 106 12.20 9.71 -4.07
C ALA A 106 12.79 10.75 -3.12
N TYR A 107 12.07 11.05 -2.04
CA TYR A 107 12.53 11.96 -0.99
C TYR A 107 13.81 11.44 -0.32
N GLY A 108 13.81 10.18 0.14
CA GLY A 108 14.99 9.56 0.75
C GLY A 108 16.19 9.50 -0.20
N ALA A 109 15.95 9.22 -1.49
CA ALA A 109 16.99 9.22 -2.51
C ALA A 109 17.60 10.62 -2.73
N ALA A 110 16.77 11.66 -2.74
CA ALA A 110 17.24 13.04 -2.89
C ALA A 110 18.08 13.50 -1.68
N VAL A 111 17.66 13.15 -0.46
CA VAL A 111 18.44 13.41 0.77
C VAL A 111 19.80 12.72 0.69
N GLN A 112 19.83 11.43 0.30
CA GLN A 112 21.08 10.69 0.17
C GLN A 112 21.99 11.29 -0.92
N ALA A 113 21.44 11.76 -2.04
CA ALA A 113 22.19 12.42 -3.10
C ALA A 113 22.80 13.75 -2.63
N ALA A 114 22.08 14.53 -1.83
CA ALA A 114 22.58 15.78 -1.27
C ALA A 114 23.75 15.54 -0.29
N VAL A 115 23.62 14.54 0.59
CA VAL A 115 24.70 14.11 1.49
C VAL A 115 25.96 13.69 0.71
N LEU A 116 25.80 12.88 -0.33
CA LEU A 116 26.92 12.44 -1.18
C LEU A 116 27.55 13.57 -2.00
N SER A 117 26.78 14.62 -2.29
CA SER A 117 27.25 15.81 -3.02
C SER A 117 27.98 16.82 -2.11
N GLY A 118 28.04 16.55 -0.80
CA GLY A 118 28.69 17.43 0.17
C GLY A 118 27.86 18.67 0.55
N ASP A 119 26.56 18.66 0.30
CA ASP A 119 25.67 19.73 0.76
C ASP A 119 25.43 19.59 2.27
N THR A 120 25.86 20.60 3.04
CA THR A 120 25.74 20.65 4.50
C THR A 120 24.62 21.58 4.97
N SER A 121 23.68 21.91 4.09
CA SER A 121 22.55 22.78 4.45
C SER A 121 21.70 22.15 5.56
N ASP A 122 21.33 22.94 6.58
CA ASP A 122 20.49 22.51 7.73
C ASP A 122 19.13 21.91 7.34
N LYS A 123 18.71 22.05 6.07
CA LYS A 123 17.48 21.46 5.53
C LYS A 123 17.59 19.97 5.21
N ILE A 124 18.79 19.40 5.29
CA ILE A 124 19.10 17.99 4.98
C ILE A 124 19.23 17.15 6.27
N GLN A 125 19.45 17.80 7.42
CA GLN A 125 19.63 17.18 8.74
C GLN A 125 18.33 17.05 9.54
#